data_AF-A0A1X7UNB9-F1
#
_entry.id   AF-A0A1X7UNB9-F1
#
_cell.length_a   1.000
_cell.length_b   1.000
_cell.length_c   1.000
_cell.angle_alpha   90.00
_cell.angle_beta   90.00
_cell.angle_gamma   90.00
#
_symmetry.space_group_name_H-M   'P 1'
#
loop_
_entity.id
_entity.type
_entity.pdbx_description
1 polymer ?
#
loop_
_entity_poly.entity_id
_entity_poly.type
_entity_poly.pdbx_seq_one_letter_code
_entity_poly.pdbx_strand_id
1 'polypeptide(L)'
;MNVKEEPIDNRQEHLDLLCFPTLFPTGQYGEHHPRQSYPAQTLSFSEYIKSRILNKDSRLRRNHSYCLHYYGLKTNKALKTGIYNLLETSRGNIGQTVAEIL
;
A
#
# COMPACT_ATOMS: atom_id res chain seq x y z
N MET A 1 10.47 -20.46 -15.23
CA MET A 1 10.57 -19.81 -13.91
C MET A 1 9.14 -19.48 -13.48
N ASN A 2 8.66 -19.96 -12.33
CA ASN A 2 7.32 -19.61 -11.82
C ASN A 2 7.44 -18.24 -11.13
N VAL A 3 6.73 -17.22 -11.61
CA VAL A 3 6.75 -15.89 -10.99
C VAL A 3 5.89 -15.97 -9.73
N LYS A 4 6.54 -15.98 -8.56
CA LYS A 4 5.87 -15.90 -7.26
C LYS A 4 5.78 -14.43 -6.86
N GLU A 5 4.59 -13.98 -6.46
CA GLU A 5 4.47 -12.66 -5.83
C GLU A 5 5.15 -12.68 -4.46
N GLU A 6 6.13 -11.81 -4.28
CA GLU A 6 6.71 -11.48 -2.98
C GLU A 6 6.32 -10.04 -2.62
N PRO A 7 6.23 -9.69 -1.32
CA PRO A 7 5.96 -8.32 -0.92
C PRO A 7 7.15 -7.42 -1.31
N ILE A 8 6.86 -6.33 -2.02
CA ILE A 8 7.86 -5.28 -2.30
C ILE A 8 8.23 -4.50 -1.03
N ASP A 9 7.33 -4.53 -0.05
CA ASP A 9 7.44 -3.84 1.23
C ASP A 9 7.40 -4.89 2.35
N ASN A 10 8.56 -5.11 2.98
CA ASN A 10 8.74 -6.07 4.08
C ASN A 10 8.84 -5.37 5.44
N ARG A 11 8.42 -4.11 5.52
CA ARG A 11 8.43 -3.36 6.78
C ARG A 11 7.32 -3.87 7.70
N GLN A 12 7.43 -3.55 8.97
CA GLN A 12 6.44 -3.93 9.99
C GLN A 12 5.04 -3.39 9.64
N GLU A 13 4.00 -4.21 9.73
CA GLU A 13 2.61 -3.88 9.35
C GLU A 13 2.04 -2.61 10.02
N HIS A 14 2.44 -2.33 11.26
CA HIS A 14 2.00 -1.19 12.07
C HIS A 14 3.07 -0.09 12.14
N LEU A 15 3.89 0.04 11.10
CA LEU A 15 4.96 1.02 11.02
C LEU A 15 4.44 2.45 11.25
N ASP A 16 3.21 2.73 10.85
CA ASP A 16 2.56 4.03 11.07
C ASP A 16 2.37 4.33 12.56
N LEU A 17 1.98 3.34 13.36
CA LEU A 17 1.84 3.49 14.81
C LEU A 17 3.21 3.73 15.47
N LEU A 18 4.25 3.03 15.01
CA LEU A 18 5.60 3.13 15.57
C LEU A 18 6.30 4.44 15.20
N CYS A 19 6.17 4.88 13.94
CA CYS A 19 6.86 6.07 13.44
C CYS A 19 6.17 7.39 13.81
N PHE A 20 4.88 7.36 14.14
CA PHE A 20 4.09 8.57 14.37
C PHE A 20 3.37 8.59 15.73
N PRO A 21 4.13 8.51 16.85
CA PRO A 21 3.56 8.43 18.20
C PRO A 21 2.75 9.68 18.59
N THR A 22 3.03 10.83 17.99
CA THR A 22 2.24 12.07 18.20
C THR A 22 0.87 12.02 17.53
N LEU A 23 0.72 11.22 16.47
CA LEU A 23 -0.57 11.01 15.78
C LEU A 23 -1.33 9.83 16.40
N PHE A 24 -0.61 8.85 16.95
CA PHE A 24 -1.16 7.64 17.55
C PHE A 24 -0.64 7.40 18.97
N PRO A 25 -0.99 8.27 19.93
CA PRO A 25 -0.43 8.22 21.28
C PRO A 25 -0.82 6.94 22.05
N THR A 26 -1.93 6.30 21.67
CA THR A 26 -2.39 5.04 22.27
C THR A 26 -1.95 3.80 21.48
N GLY A 27 -1.23 3.97 20.36
CA GLY A 27 -0.90 2.86 19.46
C GLY A 27 -2.14 2.19 18.84
N GLN A 28 -3.27 2.90 18.74
CA GLN A 28 -4.51 2.40 18.15
C GLN A 28 -4.91 3.20 16.92
N TYR A 29 -5.85 2.66 16.13
CA TYR A 29 -6.43 3.32 14.95
C TYR A 29 -5.45 3.61 13.79
N GLY A 30 -4.37 2.84 13.70
CA GLY A 30 -3.48 2.81 12.54
C GLY A 30 -4.17 2.26 11.29
N GLU A 31 -3.40 2.10 10.22
CA GLU A 31 -3.89 1.66 8.91
C GLU A 31 -4.66 0.35 8.98
N HIS A 32 -4.02 -0.65 9.61
CA HIS A 32 -4.51 -2.02 9.67
C HIS A 32 -5.40 -2.29 10.90
N HIS A 33 -5.81 -1.25 11.62
CA HIS A 33 -6.64 -1.43 12.81
C HIS A 33 -8.02 -2.01 12.43
N PRO A 34 -8.46 -3.12 13.04
CA PRO A 34 -9.78 -3.70 12.76
C PRO A 34 -10.87 -2.72 13.17
N ARG A 35 -11.80 -2.39 12.27
CA ARG A 35 -12.93 -1.50 12.54
C ARG A 35 -14.18 -2.36 12.74
N GLN A 36 -14.66 -2.45 13.97
CA GLN A 36 -15.78 -3.32 14.36
C GLN A 36 -17.17 -2.64 14.21
N SER A 37 -17.30 -1.56 13.44
CA SER A 37 -18.59 -0.84 13.31
C SER A 37 -19.51 -1.55 12.32
N TYR A 38 -20.76 -1.85 12.71
CA TYR A 38 -21.80 -2.46 11.86
C TYR A 38 -22.60 -1.37 11.08
N PRO A 39 -22.95 -1.59 9.80
CA PRO A 39 -22.45 -2.66 8.94
C PRO A 39 -20.94 -2.49 8.75
N ALA A 40 -20.19 -3.60 8.70
CA ALA A 40 -18.72 -3.64 8.63
C ALA A 40 -18.18 -2.87 7.42
N GLN A 41 -18.12 -1.54 7.54
CA GLN A 41 -17.44 -0.68 6.60
C GLN A 41 -15.96 -0.81 6.88
N THR A 42 -15.39 -1.88 6.31
CA THR A 42 -13.96 -2.02 6.15
C THR A 42 -13.53 -0.86 5.27
N LEU A 43 -13.08 0.21 5.90
CA LEU A 43 -12.62 1.40 5.21
C LEU A 43 -11.48 0.98 4.28
N SER A 44 -11.65 1.14 2.97
CA SER A 44 -10.61 0.76 2.02
C SER A 44 -9.33 1.54 2.33
N PHE A 45 -8.17 1.03 1.93
CA PHE A 45 -6.91 1.75 2.11
C PHE A 45 -6.94 3.18 1.53
N SER A 46 -7.66 3.38 0.42
CA SER A 46 -7.80 4.71 -0.19
C SER A 46 -8.66 5.66 0.64
N GLU A 47 -9.74 5.17 1.24
CA GLU A 47 -10.57 5.92 2.19
C GLU A 47 -9.79 6.16 3.50
N TYR A 48 -8.95 5.19 3.86
CA TYR A 48 -7.78 5.23 4.73
C TYR A 48 -7.12 6.60 4.75
N ILE A 49 -6.34 6.74 3.69
CA ILE A 49 -5.50 7.89 3.40
C ILE A 49 -6.35 9.16 3.32
N LYS A 50 -7.49 9.12 2.61
CA LYS A 50 -8.38 10.29 2.47
C LYS A 50 -8.88 10.80 3.83
N SER A 51 -9.27 9.90 4.75
CA SER A 51 -9.75 10.27 6.09
C SER A 51 -8.68 10.97 6.94
N ARG A 52 -7.40 10.73 6.63
CA ARG A 52 -6.24 11.30 7.31
C ARG A 52 -5.81 12.62 6.66
N ILE A 53 -5.70 12.65 5.33
CA ILE A 53 -5.33 13.86 4.55
C ILE A 53 -6.44 14.92 4.57
N LEU A 54 -7.70 14.53 4.68
CA LEU A 54 -8.86 15.43 4.74
C LEU A 54 -9.42 15.57 6.16
N ASN A 55 -8.66 15.13 7.18
CA ASN A 55 -9.15 15.14 8.55
C ASN A 55 -9.37 16.57 9.07
N LYS A 56 -10.39 16.78 9.92
CA LYS A 56 -10.57 18.07 10.60
C LYS A 56 -9.36 18.42 11.46
N ASP A 57 -8.76 17.43 12.12
CA ASP A 57 -7.54 17.61 12.90
C ASP A 57 -6.36 17.96 11.97
N SER A 58 -5.83 19.17 12.17
CA SER A 58 -4.72 19.68 11.38
C SER A 58 -3.43 18.88 11.56
N ARG A 59 -3.24 18.18 12.68
CA ARG A 59 -2.06 17.36 12.95
C ARG A 59 -1.89 16.26 11.91
N LEU A 60 -2.99 15.61 11.53
CA LEU A 60 -2.99 14.54 10.53
C LEU A 60 -2.69 15.07 9.12
N ARG A 61 -3.18 16.26 8.78
CA ARG A 61 -3.01 16.86 7.45
C ARG A 61 -1.68 17.58 7.25
N ARG A 62 -1.13 18.16 8.31
CA ARG A 62 0.08 18.99 8.26
C ARG A 62 1.35 18.22 8.65
N ASN A 63 1.24 16.99 9.12
CA ASN A 63 2.42 16.17 9.40
C ASN A 63 3.08 15.74 8.09
N HIS A 64 4.14 16.44 7.71
CA HIS A 64 4.84 16.22 6.44
C HIS A 64 5.40 14.80 6.32
N SER A 65 6.03 14.28 7.38
CA SER A 65 6.58 12.92 7.41
C SER A 65 5.49 11.85 7.20
N TYR A 66 4.30 12.09 7.76
CA TYR A 66 3.15 11.22 7.58
C TYR A 66 2.58 11.26 6.17
N CYS A 67 2.50 12.45 5.56
CA CYS A 67 2.13 12.61 4.16
C CYS A 67 3.13 11.92 3.21
N LEU A 68 4.43 12.03 3.50
CA LEU A 68 5.48 11.36 2.73
C LEU A 68 5.39 9.84 2.84
N HIS A 69 5.04 9.31 4.02
CA HIS A 69 4.80 7.89 4.21
C HIS A 69 3.72 7.36 3.25
N TYR A 70 2.57 8.04 3.14
CA TYR A 70 1.52 7.66 2.20
C TYR A 70 1.91 7.78 0.74
N TYR A 71 2.70 8.80 0.39
CA TYR A 71 3.26 8.92 -0.95
C TYR A 71 4.16 7.72 -1.30
N GLY A 72 4.98 7.27 -0.34
CA GLY A 72 5.79 6.07 -0.46
C GLY A 72 4.95 4.82 -0.70
N LEU A 73 3.89 4.60 0.10
CA LEU A 73 2.99 3.46 -0.08
C LEU A 73 2.32 3.45 -1.46
N LYS A 74 1.88 4.61 -1.95
CA LYS A 74 1.33 4.76 -3.31
C LYS A 74 2.34 4.36 -4.37
N THR A 75 3.59 4.80 -4.22
CA THR A 75 4.67 4.50 -5.17
C THR A 75 5.03 3.03 -5.17
N ASN A 76 5.15 2.41 -3.98
CA ASN A 76 5.39 0.96 -3.84
C ASN A 76 4.30 0.13 -4.50
N LYS A 77 3.02 0.52 -4.34
CA LYS A 77 1.90 -0.15 -5.00
C LYS A 77 2.01 -0.07 -6.53
N ALA A 78 2.31 1.11 -7.07
CA ALA A 78 2.48 1.30 -8.51
C ALA A 78 3.66 0.48 -9.06
N LEU A 79 4.79 0.46 -8.33
CA LEU A 79 5.95 -0.35 -8.68
C LEU A 79 5.63 -1.84 -8.66
N LYS A 80 4.95 -2.35 -7.62
CA LYS A 80 4.53 -3.76 -7.54
C LYS A 80 3.73 -4.15 -8.79
N THR A 81 2.70 -3.37 -9.12
CA THR A 81 1.87 -3.63 -10.30
C THR A 81 2.66 -3.54 -11.61
N GLY A 82 3.54 -2.55 -11.75
CA GLY A 82 4.38 -2.39 -12.94
C GLY A 82 5.33 -3.57 -13.16
N ILE A 83 6.02 -4.01 -12.10
CA ILE A 83 6.94 -5.15 -12.14
C ILE A 83 6.19 -6.43 -12.50
N TYR A 84 5.06 -6.70 -11.82
CA TYR A 84 4.25 -7.89 -12.10
C TYR A 84 3.80 -7.93 -13.57
N ASN A 85 3.23 -6.84 -14.07
CA ASN A 85 2.75 -6.78 -15.46
C ASN A 85 3.87 -6.96 -16.48
N LEU A 86 5.04 -6.36 -16.22
CA LEU A 86 6.21 -6.51 -17.09
C LEU A 86 6.72 -7.95 -17.14
N LEU A 87 6.84 -8.60 -15.97
CA LEU A 87 7.27 -9.99 -15.89
C LEU A 87 6.26 -10.93 -16.57
N GLU A 88 4.97 -10.73 -16.36
CA GLU A 88 3.92 -11.57 -16.97
C GLU A 88 3.84 -11.37 -18.50
N THR A 89 3.95 -10.14 -18.99
CA THR A 89 3.93 -9.88 -20.45
C THR A 89 5.20 -10.35 -21.15
N SER A 90 6.37 -10.19 -20.53
CA SER A 90 7.64 -10.70 -21.09
C SER A 90 7.62 -12.21 -21.31
N ARG A 91 6.91 -12.98 -20.46
CA ARG A 91 6.65 -14.40 -20.66
C ARG A 91 5.79 -14.66 -21.90
N GLY A 92 4.70 -13.92 -22.07
CA GLY A 92 3.81 -14.06 -23.23
C GLY A 92 4.55 -13.90 -24.56
N ASN A 93 5.45 -12.92 -24.64
CA ASN A 93 6.22 -12.65 -25.85
C ASN A 93 7.25 -13.73 -26.15
N ILE A 94 7.97 -14.27 -25.15
CA ILE A 94 8.91 -15.40 -25.36
C ILE A 94 8.17 -16.64 -25.87
N GLY A 95 6.99 -16.94 -25.31
CA GLY A 95 6.17 -18.07 -25.77
C GLY A 95 5.69 -17.92 -27.22
N GLN A 96 5.29 -16.71 -27.62
CA GLN A 96 4.91 -16.42 -29.02
C GLN A 96 6.10 -16.52 -29.97
N THR A 97 7.25 -15.97 -29.60
CA THR A 97 8.46 -16.02 -30.44
C THR A 97 8.94 -17.47 -30.67
N VAL A 98 8.83 -18.35 -29.66
CA VAL A 98 9.15 -19.78 -29.81
C VAL A 98 8.13 -20.52 -30.68
N ALA A 99 6.84 -20.15 -30.59
CA ALA A 99 5.80 -20.74 -31.43
C ALA A 99 5.88 -20.32 -32.91
N GLU A 100 6.44 -19.13 -33.20
CA GLU A 100 6.66 -18.66 -34.59
C GLU A 100 7.92 -19.25 -35.24
N ILE A 101 8.84 -19.82 -34.44
CA ILE A 101 10.10 -20.42 -34.92
C ILE A 101 9.95 -21.94 -35.20
N LEU A 102 8.87 -22.59 -34.74
CA LEU A 102 8.55 -24.00 -34.97
C LEU A 102 7.51 -24.17 -36.07
#